data_AF-A0A7S4RL89-F1
#
_entry.id   AF-A0A7S4RL89-F1
#
_cell.length_a   1.000
_cell.length_b   1.000
_cell.length_c   1.000
_cell.angle_alpha   90.00
_cell.angle_beta   90.00
_cell.angle_gamma   90.00
#
_symmetry.space_group_name_H-M   'P 1'
#
loop_
_entity.id
_entity.type
_entity.pdbx_description
1 polymer ?
#
loop_
_entity_poly.entity_id
_entity_poly.type
_entity_poly.pdbx_seq_one_letter_code
_entity_poly.pdbx_strand_id
1 'polypeptide(L)'
;VLTGLLWIKLLSFLKVMNLTLATFVLAIGQVLNDVALMLLILAVVTFAFGDMFYTIIKRDFTICPPDENPDDDGNPYCQHGLSYLDMFTQILGQFGYGTFLGHPLLVILFIIMTIFGAVIFLNILIAVVSDSYGKSCDNAARLFGRARILAVAKTNALEKLMRPKLLNSGDKPMVRVVKLLFKIISATACVYTIQELFVFFLFIAGDEGSTTAEVFADILLILFFCGVIILFFVLIIGWGKNLRFPKLMVMVNNPIITWVYWKPMVFLVYLAMGRSSLVMSNEGPDEDHDGWSAKMKQIDSTVSELVEKSEDKLVRIITSLENRLKESEKQRAEEMEMFKKYVASQDPHFKDY
;
A
#
# COMPACT_ATOMS: atom_id res chain seq x y z
N VAL A 1 9.65 12.88 -3.02
CA VAL A 1 8.67 12.20 -3.90
C VAL A 1 8.88 10.69 -3.97
N LEU A 2 10.07 10.21 -4.36
CA LEU A 2 10.36 8.75 -4.48
C LEU A 2 10.06 7.94 -3.22
N THR A 3 10.48 8.43 -2.04
CA THR A 3 10.19 7.79 -0.75
C THR A 3 8.68 7.65 -0.52
N GLY A 4 7.89 8.68 -0.86
CA GLY A 4 6.42 8.64 -0.75
C GLY A 4 5.79 7.60 -1.68
N LEU A 5 6.29 7.48 -2.91
CA LEU A 5 5.85 6.44 -3.85
C LEU A 5 6.18 5.03 -3.35
N LEU A 6 7.32 4.87 -2.66
CA LEU A 6 7.71 3.60 -2.04
C LEU A 6 6.72 3.19 -0.94
N TRP A 7 6.27 4.13 -0.12
CA TRP A 7 5.22 3.90 0.89
C TRP A 7 3.87 3.53 0.28
N ILE A 8 3.47 4.16 -0.83
CA ILE A 8 2.25 3.78 -1.57
C ILE A 8 2.40 2.36 -2.15
N LYS A 9 3.58 2.00 -2.65
CA LYS A 9 3.86 0.63 -3.11
C LYS A 9 3.82 -0.38 -1.97
N LEU A 10 4.24 0.01 -0.77
CA LEU A 10 4.10 -0.81 0.44
C LEU A 10 2.62 -1.06 0.79
N LEU A 11 1.74 -0.06 0.65
CA LEU A 11 0.29 -0.24 0.82
C LEU A 11 -0.29 -1.26 -0.18
N SER A 12 0.24 -1.32 -1.40
CA SER A 12 -0.14 -2.34 -2.38
C SER A 12 0.31 -3.75 -1.96
N PHE A 13 1.49 -3.89 -1.34
CA PHE A 13 1.95 -5.18 -0.82
C PHE A 13 1.12 -5.66 0.38
N LEU A 14 0.70 -4.73 1.24
CA LEU A 14 -0.16 -5.01 2.39
C LEU A 14 -1.51 -5.64 2.02
N LYS A 15 -1.99 -5.41 0.80
CA LYS A 15 -3.16 -6.11 0.21
C LYS A 15 -3.00 -7.62 0.14
N VAL A 16 -1.77 -8.14 0.09
CA VAL A 16 -1.49 -9.59 -0.03
C VAL A 16 -1.38 -10.26 1.34
N MET A 17 -0.98 -9.52 2.38
CA MET A 17 -0.64 -10.10 3.69
C MET A 17 -1.84 -10.35 4.60
N ASN A 18 -2.83 -9.45 4.61
CA ASN A 18 -3.95 -9.53 5.56
C ASN A 18 -5.27 -9.17 4.88
N LEU A 19 -6.27 -10.03 5.08
CA LEU A 19 -7.65 -9.85 4.62
C LEU A 19 -8.20 -8.48 5.03
N THR A 20 -8.15 -8.16 6.32
CA THR A 20 -8.74 -6.93 6.87
C THR A 20 -8.10 -5.68 6.28
N LEU A 21 -6.81 -5.78 5.97
CA LEU A 21 -6.04 -4.67 5.39
C LEU A 21 -6.28 -4.54 3.88
N ALA A 22 -6.41 -5.66 3.18
CA ALA A 22 -6.77 -5.68 1.77
C ALA A 22 -8.14 -5.05 1.51
N THR A 23 -9.13 -5.36 2.35
CA THR A 23 -10.46 -4.73 2.27
C THR A 23 -10.40 -3.25 2.55
N PHE A 24 -9.59 -2.82 3.52
CA PHE A 24 -9.40 -1.40 3.84
C PHE A 24 -8.75 -0.62 2.69
N VAL A 25 -7.68 -1.15 2.09
CA VAL A 25 -7.00 -0.49 0.97
C VAL A 25 -7.89 -0.42 -0.27
N LEU A 26 -8.64 -1.49 -0.57
CA LEU A 26 -9.63 -1.47 -1.65
C LEU A 26 -10.73 -0.44 -1.39
N ALA A 27 -11.17 -0.32 -0.14
CA ALA A 27 -12.20 0.64 0.24
C ALA A 27 -11.73 2.09 0.12
N ILE A 28 -10.50 2.39 0.56
CA ILE A 28 -9.89 3.70 0.35
C ILE A 28 -9.83 4.03 -1.14
N GLY A 29 -9.42 3.08 -2.00
CA GLY A 29 -9.33 3.32 -3.43
C GLY A 29 -10.67 3.71 -4.05
N GLN A 30 -11.75 3.06 -3.63
CA GLN A 30 -13.10 3.39 -4.08
C GLN A 30 -13.55 4.77 -3.57
N VAL A 31 -13.35 5.04 -2.27
CA VAL A 31 -13.68 6.34 -1.66
C VAL A 31 -12.92 7.48 -2.34
N LEU A 32 -11.63 7.30 -2.65
CA LEU A 32 -10.83 8.31 -3.35
C LEU A 32 -11.38 8.62 -4.75
N ASN A 33 -11.85 7.61 -5.48
CA ASN A 33 -12.44 7.81 -6.80
C ASN A 33 -13.76 8.58 -6.73
N ASP A 34 -14.60 8.28 -5.74
CA ASP A 34 -15.86 9.00 -5.52
C ASP A 34 -15.62 10.44 -5.04
N VAL A 35 -14.59 10.65 -4.21
CA VAL A 35 -14.18 11.97 -3.70
C VAL A 35 -13.48 12.81 -4.78
N ALA A 36 -12.86 12.22 -5.80
CA ALA A 36 -12.12 12.95 -6.82
C ALA A 36 -12.98 13.99 -7.55
N LEU A 37 -14.24 13.68 -7.85
CA LEU A 37 -15.17 14.63 -8.45
C LEU A 37 -15.48 15.80 -7.51
N MET A 38 -15.65 15.52 -6.22
CA MET A 38 -15.90 16.55 -5.21
C MET A 38 -14.67 17.46 -5.01
N LEU A 39 -13.46 16.88 -5.02
CA LEU A 39 -12.20 17.63 -4.97
C LEU A 39 -12.00 18.51 -6.22
N LEU A 40 -12.44 18.07 -7.39
CA LEU A 40 -12.42 18.89 -8.60
C LEU A 40 -13.29 20.14 -8.42
N ILE A 41 -14.51 19.99 -7.89
CA ILE A 41 -15.40 21.13 -7.62
C ILE A 41 -14.77 22.05 -6.58
N LEU A 42 -14.21 21.48 -5.51
CA LEU A 42 -13.50 22.24 -4.48
C LEU A 42 -12.35 23.05 -5.09
N ALA A 43 -11.55 22.46 -5.98
CA ALA A 43 -10.45 23.13 -6.66
C ALA A 43 -10.95 24.31 -7.51
N VAL A 44 -12.05 24.15 -8.27
CA VAL A 44 -12.66 25.24 -9.05
C VAL A 44 -13.09 26.39 -8.14
N VAL A 45 -13.73 26.09 -7.00
CA VAL A 45 -14.14 27.10 -6.02
C VAL A 45 -12.92 27.81 -5.42
N THR A 46 -11.88 27.08 -5.03
CA THR A 46 -10.62 27.64 -4.52
C THR A 46 -9.98 28.59 -5.54
N PHE A 47 -9.91 28.20 -6.82
CA PHE A 47 -9.36 29.06 -7.87
C PHE A 47 -10.22 30.30 -8.09
N ALA A 48 -11.54 30.15 -8.13
CA ALA A 48 -12.46 31.27 -8.33
C ALA A 48 -12.36 32.32 -7.20
N PHE A 49 -12.42 31.89 -5.94
CA PHE A 49 -12.27 32.82 -4.81
C PHE A 49 -10.83 33.34 -4.70
N GLY A 50 -9.81 32.50 -4.93
CA GLY A 50 -8.42 32.93 -4.95
C GLY A 50 -8.16 34.08 -5.92
N ASP A 51 -8.70 33.99 -7.15
CA ASP A 51 -8.58 35.05 -8.15
C ASP A 51 -9.34 36.34 -7.77
N MET A 52 -10.51 36.21 -7.14
CA MET A 52 -11.25 37.35 -6.60
C MET A 52 -10.47 38.08 -5.50
N PHE A 53 -9.92 37.36 -4.53
CA PHE A 53 -9.10 37.93 -3.46
C PHE A 53 -7.81 38.56 -4.01
N TYR A 54 -7.12 37.86 -4.91
CA TYR A 54 -5.92 38.36 -5.59
C TYR A 54 -6.20 39.68 -6.31
N THR A 55 -7.27 39.73 -7.10
CA THR A 55 -7.61 40.92 -7.90
C THR A 55 -8.01 42.12 -7.03
N ILE A 56 -8.74 41.90 -5.93
CA ILE A 56 -9.12 42.99 -5.01
C ILE A 56 -7.89 43.52 -4.27
N ILE A 57 -7.07 42.63 -3.71
CA ILE A 57 -5.90 43.01 -2.91
C ILE A 57 -4.82 43.66 -3.77
N LYS A 58 -4.55 43.15 -4.98
CA LYS A 58 -3.55 43.73 -5.89
C LYS A 58 -3.89 45.15 -6.35
N ARG A 59 -5.17 45.51 -6.38
CA ARG A 59 -5.59 46.89 -6.71
C ARG A 59 -5.31 47.87 -5.57
N ASP A 60 -5.13 47.40 -4.35
CA ASP A 60 -4.79 48.23 -3.22
C ASP A 60 -3.27 48.27 -2.98
N PHE A 61 -2.64 49.37 -3.41
CA PHE A 61 -1.21 49.60 -3.26
C PHE A 61 -0.75 49.68 -1.80
N THR A 62 -1.66 49.85 -0.83
CA THR A 62 -1.29 49.89 0.59
C THR A 62 -0.99 48.50 1.15
N ILE A 63 -1.58 47.45 0.56
CA ILE A 63 -1.45 46.07 1.03
C ILE A 63 -0.32 45.32 0.32
N CYS A 64 -0.06 45.65 -0.95
CA CYS A 64 1.02 45.08 -1.74
C CYS A 64 1.93 46.19 -2.27
N PRO A 65 2.93 46.64 -1.49
CA PRO A 65 3.91 47.63 -1.95
C PRO A 65 4.71 47.06 -3.13
N PRO A 66 5.00 47.86 -4.18
CA PRO A 66 5.75 47.39 -5.34
C PRO A 66 7.23 47.07 -5.06
N ASP A 67 7.78 47.59 -3.97
CA ASP A 67 9.21 47.54 -3.65
C ASP A 67 9.56 46.51 -2.55
N GLU A 68 8.58 45.75 -2.06
CA GLU A 68 8.82 44.76 -1.00
C GLU A 68 9.46 43.50 -1.58
N ASN A 69 10.54 43.03 -0.95
CA ASN A 69 11.20 41.81 -1.39
C ASN A 69 10.24 40.62 -1.27
N PRO A 70 10.10 39.78 -2.31
CA PRO A 70 9.17 38.65 -2.30
C PRO A 70 9.52 37.56 -1.28
N ASP A 71 10.69 37.64 -0.65
CA ASP A 71 11.21 36.72 0.36
C ASP A 71 10.93 37.15 1.80
N ASP A 72 10.47 38.40 2.02
CA ASP A 72 9.99 38.82 3.34
C ASP A 72 8.61 38.17 3.61
N ASP A 73 8.20 38.03 4.87
CA ASP A 73 6.94 37.40 5.33
C ASP A 73 5.67 38.19 4.91
N GLY A 74 5.65 38.69 3.68
CA GLY A 74 4.63 39.50 3.08
C GLY A 74 3.33 38.73 2.85
N ASN A 75 2.30 39.50 2.53
CA ASN A 75 0.96 38.99 2.34
C ASN A 75 0.91 37.94 1.19
N PRO A 76 0.46 36.69 1.45
CA PRO A 76 0.44 35.63 0.43
C PRO A 76 -0.44 35.98 -0.78
N TYR A 77 -1.37 36.92 -0.64
CA TYR A 77 -2.21 37.41 -1.73
C TYR A 77 -1.49 38.33 -2.72
N CYS A 78 -0.29 38.82 -2.43
CA CYS A 78 0.49 39.59 -3.40
C CYS A 78 1.09 38.70 -4.50
N GLN A 79 1.28 37.41 -4.21
CA GLN A 79 1.76 36.42 -5.17
C GLN A 79 0.61 35.54 -5.69
N HIS A 80 0.48 35.44 -7.02
CA HIS A 80 -0.63 34.72 -7.66
C HIS A 80 -0.71 33.25 -7.21
N GLY A 81 0.42 32.54 -7.09
CA GLY A 81 0.44 31.13 -6.66
C GLY A 81 0.09 30.90 -5.19
N LEU A 82 0.60 31.76 -4.29
CA LEU A 82 0.37 31.64 -2.85
C LEU A 82 -1.08 31.99 -2.46
N SER A 83 -1.73 32.87 -3.22
CA SER A 83 -3.15 33.22 -3.01
C SER A 83 -4.09 32.00 -3.07
N TYR A 84 -3.81 31.04 -3.96
CA TYR A 84 -4.60 29.81 -4.07
C TYR A 84 -4.37 28.84 -2.93
N LEU A 85 -3.12 28.76 -2.44
CA LEU A 85 -2.79 27.92 -1.29
C LEU A 85 -3.41 28.48 -0.01
N ASP A 86 -3.38 29.80 0.18
CA ASP A 86 -4.01 30.44 1.34
C ASP A 86 -5.54 30.34 1.28
N MET A 87 -6.13 30.39 0.09
CA MET A 87 -7.56 30.11 -0.08
C MET A 87 -7.90 28.66 0.29
N PHE A 88 -7.07 27.71 -0.09
CA PHE A 88 -7.25 26.30 0.26
C PHE A 88 -7.14 26.06 1.77
N THR A 89 -6.16 26.67 2.45
CA THR A 89 -6.02 26.56 3.92
C THR A 89 -7.18 27.21 4.65
N GLN A 90 -7.74 28.31 4.13
CA GLN A 90 -8.93 28.94 4.70
C GLN A 90 -10.18 28.09 4.58
N ILE A 91 -10.38 27.40 3.45
CA ILE A 91 -11.48 26.43 3.29
C ILE A 91 -11.33 25.27 4.28
N LEU A 92 -10.09 24.88 4.62
CA LEU A 92 -9.80 23.90 5.68
C LEU A 92 -9.99 24.44 7.11
N GLY A 93 -10.31 25.73 7.27
CA GLY A 93 -10.59 26.37 8.54
C GLY A 93 -9.42 27.10 9.20
N GLN A 94 -8.30 27.29 8.48
CA GLN A 94 -7.19 28.10 8.96
C GLN A 94 -7.40 29.56 8.55
N PHE A 95 -7.80 30.40 9.51
CA PHE A 95 -8.15 31.80 9.22
C PHE A 95 -7.05 32.77 9.65
N GLY A 96 -6.59 33.61 8.71
CA GLY A 96 -5.72 34.76 8.96
C GLY A 96 -6.53 36.07 8.94
N TYR A 97 -6.85 36.63 10.11
CA TYR A 97 -7.78 37.78 10.19
C TYR A 97 -7.16 39.13 9.79
N GLY A 98 -5.83 39.27 9.92
CA GLY A 98 -5.14 40.56 9.79
C GLY A 98 -5.33 41.22 8.42
N THR A 99 -5.38 40.41 7.36
CA THR A 99 -5.41 40.89 5.97
C THR A 99 -6.76 41.47 5.53
N PHE A 100 -7.85 41.10 6.21
CA PHE A 100 -9.21 41.44 5.76
C PHE A 100 -9.81 42.67 6.42
N LEU A 101 -9.28 43.09 7.57
CA LEU A 101 -9.86 44.16 8.40
C LEU A 101 -9.87 45.55 7.73
N GLY A 102 -9.06 45.76 6.69
CA GLY A 102 -8.98 47.03 5.96
C GLY A 102 -10.09 47.28 4.94
N HIS A 103 -10.78 46.23 4.44
CA HIS A 103 -11.75 46.38 3.35
C HIS A 103 -13.08 45.65 3.61
N PRO A 104 -14.23 46.36 3.60
CA PRO A 104 -15.52 45.75 3.87
C PRO A 104 -15.91 44.70 2.82
N LEU A 105 -15.50 44.87 1.56
CA LEU A 105 -15.74 43.88 0.50
C LEU A 105 -14.99 42.57 0.75
N LEU A 106 -13.75 42.63 1.25
CA LEU A 106 -12.97 41.43 1.59
C LEU A 106 -13.60 40.68 2.76
N VAL A 107 -14.09 41.40 3.78
CA VAL A 107 -14.82 40.79 4.90
C VAL A 107 -16.09 40.09 4.43
N ILE A 108 -16.87 40.72 3.54
CA ILE A 108 -18.08 40.08 2.98
C ILE A 108 -17.72 38.83 2.16
N LEU A 109 -16.69 38.92 1.30
CA LEU A 109 -16.23 37.79 0.49
C LEU A 109 -15.73 36.64 1.36
N PHE A 110 -15.02 36.97 2.45
CA PHE A 110 -14.53 36.02 3.45
C PHE A 110 -15.67 35.29 4.16
N ILE A 111 -16.72 36.01 4.58
CA ILE A 111 -17.91 35.41 5.21
C ILE A 111 -18.61 34.46 4.24
N ILE A 112 -18.83 34.88 2.98
CA ILE A 112 -19.45 34.05 1.95
C ILE A 112 -18.62 32.79 1.72
N MET A 113 -17.30 32.93 1.54
CA MET A 113 -16.39 31.81 1.33
C MET A 113 -16.38 30.85 2.53
N THR A 114 -16.41 31.36 3.76
CA THR A 114 -16.47 30.51 4.97
C THR A 114 -17.77 29.72 5.02
N ILE A 115 -18.92 30.34 4.74
CA ILE A 115 -20.21 29.64 4.72
C ILE A 115 -20.25 28.60 3.60
N PHE A 116 -19.88 28.97 2.38
CA PHE A 116 -19.96 28.06 1.24
C PHE A 116 -18.87 26.97 1.28
N GLY A 117 -17.60 27.37 1.38
CA GLY A 117 -16.44 26.50 1.35
C GLY A 117 -16.24 25.68 2.62
N ALA A 118 -16.16 26.33 3.78
CA ALA A 118 -15.85 25.62 5.02
C ALA A 118 -17.10 24.91 5.59
N VAL A 119 -18.27 25.56 5.62
CA VAL A 119 -19.46 24.97 6.24
C VAL A 119 -20.20 24.03 5.28
N ILE A 120 -20.56 24.47 4.08
CA ILE A 120 -21.38 23.64 3.18
C ILE A 120 -20.54 22.54 2.51
N PHE A 121 -19.44 22.90 1.83
CA PHE A 121 -18.65 21.94 1.06
C PHE A 121 -18.01 20.84 1.94
N LEU A 122 -17.46 21.19 3.12
CA LEU A 122 -16.85 20.20 4.00
C LEU A 122 -17.88 19.21 4.56
N ASN A 123 -19.08 19.68 4.92
CA ASN A 123 -20.16 18.81 5.39
C ASN A 123 -20.65 17.85 4.29
N ILE A 124 -20.79 18.33 3.05
CA ILE A 124 -21.15 17.48 1.91
C ILE A 124 -20.03 16.47 1.63
N LEU A 125 -18.75 16.87 1.71
CA LEU A 125 -17.61 15.97 1.51
C LEU A 125 -17.64 14.82 2.52
N ILE A 126 -17.88 15.11 3.80
CA ILE A 126 -18.00 14.09 4.85
C ILE A 126 -19.18 13.15 4.55
N ALA A 127 -20.32 13.68 4.12
CA ALA A 127 -21.49 12.86 3.77
C ALA A 127 -21.20 11.92 2.59
N VAL A 128 -20.54 12.41 1.53
CA VAL A 128 -20.14 11.60 0.36
C VAL A 128 -19.12 10.53 0.73
N VAL A 129 -18.11 10.88 1.54
CA VAL A 129 -17.13 9.92 2.05
C VAL A 129 -17.82 8.82 2.87
N SER A 130 -18.77 9.19 3.73
CA SER A 130 -19.49 8.21 4.57
C SER A 130 -20.35 7.26 3.75
N ASP A 131 -21.07 7.76 2.74
CA ASP A 131 -21.90 6.93 1.85
C ASP A 131 -21.03 6.00 0.97
N SER A 132 -19.95 6.56 0.40
CA SER A 132 -18.99 5.79 -0.39
C SER A 132 -18.31 4.70 0.45
N TYR A 133 -17.93 5.02 1.69
CA TYR A 133 -17.34 4.04 2.60
C TYR A 133 -18.32 2.90 2.91
N GLY A 134 -19.59 3.20 3.19
CA GLY A 134 -20.63 2.18 3.40
C GLY A 134 -20.76 1.25 2.19
N LYS A 135 -20.93 1.82 0.99
CA LYS A 135 -20.98 1.06 -0.27
C LYS A 135 -19.73 0.23 -0.50
N SER A 136 -18.57 0.73 -0.10
CA SER A 136 -17.33 0.00 -0.28
C SER A 136 -17.17 -1.15 0.71
N CYS A 137 -17.61 -1.00 1.96
CA CYS A 137 -17.65 -2.11 2.92
C CYS A 137 -18.51 -3.28 2.41
N ASP A 138 -19.68 -2.99 1.85
CA ASP A 138 -20.56 -4.01 1.27
C ASP A 138 -19.91 -4.72 0.07
N ASN A 139 -19.22 -3.95 -0.78
CA ASN A 139 -18.51 -4.49 -1.94
C ASN A 139 -17.19 -5.19 -1.59
N ALA A 140 -16.54 -4.81 -0.49
CA ALA A 140 -15.24 -5.32 -0.08
C ALA A 140 -15.30 -6.81 0.24
N ALA A 141 -16.39 -7.29 0.86
CA ALA A 141 -16.59 -8.72 1.10
C ALA A 141 -16.58 -9.53 -0.21
N ARG A 142 -17.28 -9.03 -1.24
CA ARG A 142 -17.34 -9.67 -2.57
C ARG A 142 -16.00 -9.62 -3.30
N LEU A 143 -15.37 -8.44 -3.32
CA LEU A 143 -14.07 -8.22 -3.97
C LEU A 143 -12.96 -9.04 -3.32
N PHE A 144 -12.98 -9.16 -1.99
CA PHE A 144 -12.04 -10.00 -1.27
C PHE A 144 -12.19 -11.47 -1.62
N GLY A 145 -13.43 -11.98 -1.66
CA GLY A 145 -13.70 -13.37 -2.06
C GLY A 145 -13.08 -13.70 -3.42
N ARG A 146 -13.29 -12.84 -4.42
CA ARG A 146 -12.69 -12.97 -5.76
C ARG A 146 -11.16 -12.91 -5.73
N ALA A 147 -10.58 -11.92 -5.02
CA ALA A 147 -9.13 -11.77 -4.94
C ALA A 147 -8.45 -12.99 -4.30
N ARG A 148 -9.07 -13.59 -3.28
CA ARG A 148 -8.55 -14.78 -2.61
C ARG A 148 -8.62 -16.02 -3.51
N ILE A 149 -9.74 -16.22 -4.20
CA ILE A 149 -9.88 -17.34 -5.16
C ILE A 149 -8.81 -17.20 -6.25
N LEU A 150 -8.61 -16.01 -6.78
CA LEU A 150 -7.60 -15.75 -7.81
C LEU A 150 -6.17 -15.94 -7.28
N ALA A 151 -5.87 -15.52 -6.06
CA ALA A 151 -4.57 -15.75 -5.42
C ALA A 151 -4.31 -17.25 -5.22
N VAL A 152 -5.29 -18.01 -4.70
CA VAL A 152 -5.19 -19.46 -4.53
C VAL A 152 -5.09 -20.18 -5.87
N ALA A 153 -5.81 -19.72 -6.89
CA ALA A 153 -5.71 -20.27 -8.24
C ALA A 153 -4.31 -20.05 -8.82
N LYS A 154 -3.73 -18.84 -8.64
CA LYS A 154 -2.37 -18.51 -9.08
C LYS A 154 -1.32 -19.33 -8.34
N THR A 155 -1.42 -19.46 -7.01
CA THR A 155 -0.46 -20.28 -6.25
C THR A 155 -0.59 -21.76 -6.59
N ASN A 156 -1.80 -22.29 -6.81
CA ASN A 156 -2.00 -23.67 -7.23
C ASN A 156 -1.53 -23.92 -8.67
N ALA A 157 -1.77 -22.99 -9.59
CA ALA A 157 -1.26 -23.07 -10.96
C ALA A 157 0.28 -23.01 -10.97
N LEU A 158 0.87 -22.12 -10.18
CA LEU A 158 2.31 -22.02 -10.01
C LEU A 158 2.87 -23.27 -9.34
N GLU A 159 2.20 -23.81 -8.32
CA GLU A 159 2.58 -25.08 -7.70
C GLU A 159 2.55 -26.20 -8.74
N LYS A 160 1.50 -26.34 -9.55
CA LYS A 160 1.44 -27.36 -10.61
C LYS A 160 2.52 -27.18 -11.68
N LEU A 161 2.88 -25.94 -12.01
CA LEU A 161 3.93 -25.64 -12.97
C LEU A 161 5.33 -25.87 -12.40
N MET A 162 5.53 -25.53 -11.12
CA MET A 162 6.78 -25.71 -10.39
C MET A 162 6.95 -27.11 -9.81
N ARG A 163 5.88 -27.89 -9.64
CA ARG A 163 5.86 -29.29 -9.23
C ARG A 163 6.19 -30.09 -10.48
N PRO A 164 7.48 -30.26 -10.78
CA PRO A 164 7.88 -30.84 -12.03
C PRO A 164 7.52 -32.33 -11.93
N LYS A 165 7.51 -33.04 -13.07
CA LYS A 165 7.58 -34.51 -13.10
C LYS A 165 8.89 -35.08 -12.46
N LEU A 166 9.56 -34.30 -11.60
CA LEU A 166 10.84 -34.54 -10.96
C LEU A 166 10.81 -35.52 -9.79
N LEU A 167 9.64 -36.10 -9.47
CA LEU A 167 9.59 -37.25 -8.57
C LEU A 167 9.99 -38.57 -9.26
N ASN A 168 10.17 -38.59 -10.58
CA ASN A 168 10.52 -39.81 -11.32
C ASN A 168 11.89 -39.82 -12.02
N SER A 169 12.71 -38.78 -11.86
CA SER A 169 14.11 -38.81 -12.28
C SER A 169 14.96 -38.48 -11.08
N GLY A 170 15.71 -39.47 -10.58
CA GLY A 170 16.46 -39.45 -9.32
C GLY A 170 17.60 -38.42 -9.22
N ASP A 171 17.58 -37.39 -10.05
CA ASP A 171 18.52 -36.29 -10.01
C ASP A 171 17.85 -35.08 -9.35
N LYS A 172 18.56 -34.35 -8.48
CA LYS A 172 18.01 -33.29 -7.61
C LYS A 172 18.30 -31.89 -8.17
N PRO A 173 17.69 -31.44 -9.28
CA PRO A 173 17.96 -30.12 -9.87
C PRO A 173 17.52 -28.98 -8.96
N MET A 174 16.53 -29.16 -8.08
CA MET A 174 16.14 -28.14 -7.10
C MET A 174 17.27 -27.82 -6.13
N VAL A 175 18.07 -28.83 -5.74
CA VAL A 175 19.28 -28.61 -4.91
C VAL A 175 20.35 -27.86 -5.71
N ARG A 176 20.45 -28.06 -7.03
CA ARG A 176 21.37 -27.30 -7.88
C ARG A 176 20.94 -25.84 -8.01
N VAL A 177 19.64 -25.57 -8.20
CA VAL A 177 19.10 -24.20 -8.29
C VAL A 177 19.25 -23.47 -6.95
N VAL A 178 18.90 -24.10 -5.82
CA VAL A 178 19.09 -23.50 -4.49
C VAL A 178 20.58 -23.22 -4.22
N LYS A 179 21.49 -24.14 -4.61
CA LYS A 179 22.94 -23.90 -4.52
C LYS A 179 23.39 -22.76 -5.43
N LEU A 180 22.81 -22.63 -6.63
CA LEU A 180 23.13 -21.55 -7.57
C LEU A 180 22.68 -20.20 -7.03
N LEU A 181 21.43 -20.09 -6.57
CA LEU A 181 20.90 -18.87 -5.97
C LEU A 181 21.70 -18.46 -4.73
N PHE A 182 22.07 -19.41 -3.88
CA PHE A 182 22.92 -19.13 -2.72
C PHE A 182 24.31 -18.61 -3.12
N LYS A 183 24.90 -19.16 -4.19
CA LYS A 183 26.17 -18.65 -4.75
C LYS A 183 26.02 -17.22 -5.31
N ILE A 184 24.93 -16.94 -6.01
CA ILE A 184 24.66 -15.61 -6.58
C ILE A 184 24.49 -14.59 -5.45
N ILE A 185 23.63 -14.88 -4.45
CA ILE A 185 23.39 -14.00 -3.30
C ILE A 185 24.71 -13.72 -2.55
N SER A 186 25.50 -14.76 -2.31
CA SER A 186 26.82 -14.65 -1.68
C SER A 186 27.79 -13.79 -2.50
N ALA A 187 27.81 -13.94 -3.83
CA ALA A 187 28.64 -13.13 -4.71
C ALA A 187 28.21 -11.65 -4.73
N THR A 188 26.90 -11.37 -4.82
CA THR A 188 26.38 -9.99 -4.76
C THR A 188 26.66 -9.32 -3.42
N ALA A 189 26.53 -10.05 -2.30
CA ALA A 189 26.88 -9.53 -0.98
C ALA A 189 28.38 -9.17 -0.91
N CYS A 190 29.25 -10.00 -1.49
CA CYS A 190 30.68 -9.74 -1.56
C CYS A 190 30.99 -8.46 -2.36
N VAL A 191 30.40 -8.29 -3.54
CA VAL A 191 30.58 -7.08 -4.37
C VAL A 191 30.13 -5.83 -3.61
N TYR A 192 28.99 -5.89 -2.91
CA TYR A 192 28.49 -4.76 -2.13
C TYR A 192 29.45 -4.38 -0.99
N THR A 193 30.00 -5.38 -0.28
CA THR A 193 30.99 -5.11 0.77
C THR A 193 32.29 -4.50 0.23
N ILE A 194 32.72 -4.90 -0.97
CA ILE A 194 33.90 -4.31 -1.62
C ILE A 194 33.64 -2.85 -2.03
N GLN A 195 32.44 -2.56 -2.53
CA GLN A 195 32.07 -1.20 -2.92
C GLN A 195 32.04 -0.23 -1.73
N GLU A 196 31.45 -0.64 -0.61
CA GLU A 196 31.41 0.18 0.61
C GLU A 196 32.82 0.42 1.18
N LEU A 197 33.69 -0.60 1.16
CA LEU A 197 35.10 -0.44 1.54
C LEU A 197 35.84 0.54 0.61
N PHE A 198 35.54 0.56 -0.69
CA PHE A 198 36.16 1.47 -1.64
C PHE A 198 35.71 2.92 -1.45
N VAL A 199 34.41 3.18 -1.27
CA VAL A 199 33.89 4.52 -0.98
C VAL A 199 34.49 5.07 0.31
N PHE A 200 34.62 4.21 1.33
CA PHE A 200 35.23 4.58 2.59
C PHE A 200 36.72 4.92 2.45
N PHE A 201 37.47 4.14 1.64
CA PHE A 201 38.87 4.44 1.35
C PHE A 201 39.05 5.79 0.65
N LEU A 202 38.16 6.12 -0.30
CA LEU A 202 38.16 7.42 -0.96
C LEU A 202 37.84 8.58 0.00
N PHE A 203 36.98 8.34 0.99
CA PHE A 203 36.68 9.33 2.03
C PHE A 203 37.91 9.64 2.91
N ILE A 204 38.64 8.61 3.35
CA ILE A 204 39.88 8.77 4.12
C ILE A 204 40.96 9.48 3.29
N ALA A 205 41.10 9.13 2.01
CA ALA A 205 42.11 9.72 1.14
C ALA A 205 41.85 11.20 0.81
N GLY A 206 40.62 11.69 0.99
CA GLY A 206 40.21 13.06 0.67
C GLY A 206 40.27 14.05 1.83
N ASP A 207 40.49 13.60 3.07
CA ASP A 207 40.45 14.47 4.25
C ASP A 207 41.86 14.85 4.72
N GLU A 208 42.40 15.95 4.16
CA GLU A 208 43.72 16.50 4.49
C GLU A 208 43.81 17.15 5.90
N GLY A 209 42.74 17.10 6.71
CA GLY A 209 42.66 17.78 8.01
C GLY A 209 42.51 16.89 9.25
N SER A 210 42.37 15.58 9.12
CA SER A 210 42.02 14.72 10.26
C SER A 210 43.21 14.39 11.19
N THR A 211 42.95 14.35 12.49
CA THR A 211 43.98 14.04 13.49
C THR A 211 44.30 12.54 13.49
N THR A 212 45.57 12.17 13.69
CA THR A 212 46.06 10.78 13.59
C THR A 212 45.32 9.76 14.47
N ALA A 213 44.65 10.21 15.54
CA ALA A 213 43.86 9.36 16.42
C ALA A 213 42.50 8.96 15.82
N GLU A 214 41.85 9.83 15.05
CA GLU A 214 40.56 9.56 14.40
C GLU A 214 40.74 8.56 13.25
N VAL A 215 41.80 8.75 12.45
CA VAL A 215 42.19 7.82 11.38
C VAL A 215 42.47 6.41 11.94
N PHE A 216 43.10 6.30 13.11
CA PHE A 216 43.40 5.00 13.73
C PHE A 216 42.15 4.28 14.25
N ALA A 217 41.20 5.01 14.82
CA ALA A 217 39.93 4.45 15.27
C ALA A 217 39.11 3.91 14.09
N ASP A 218 39.10 4.64 12.97
CA ASP A 218 38.43 4.23 11.74
C ASP A 218 39.07 2.98 11.13
N ILE A 219 40.41 2.89 11.11
CA ILE A 219 41.12 1.70 10.64
C ILE A 219 40.79 0.46 11.50
N LEU A 220 40.74 0.61 12.83
CA LEU A 220 40.37 -0.50 13.72
C LEU A 220 38.92 -0.95 13.52
N LEU A 221 38.01 -0.01 13.29
CA LEU A 221 36.61 -0.30 12.99
C LEU A 221 36.48 -1.10 11.68
N ILE A 222 37.22 -0.72 10.63
CA ILE A 222 37.26 -1.46 9.36
C ILE A 222 37.79 -2.88 9.56
N LEU A 223 38.91 -3.04 10.27
CA LEU A 223 39.50 -4.36 10.52
C LEU A 223 38.54 -5.27 11.28
N PHE A 224 37.78 -4.70 12.22
CA PHE A 224 36.72 -5.42 12.93
C PHE A 224 35.59 -5.87 11.99
N PHE A 225 35.08 -4.98 11.13
CA PHE A 225 34.04 -5.34 10.15
C PHE A 225 34.52 -6.39 9.15
N CYS A 226 35.74 -6.26 8.62
CA CYS A 226 36.36 -7.27 7.76
C CYS A 226 36.48 -8.63 8.47
N GLY A 227 36.88 -8.64 9.76
CA GLY A 227 36.95 -9.85 10.57
C GLY A 227 35.58 -10.53 10.73
N VAL A 228 34.53 -9.76 11.01
CA VAL A 228 33.15 -10.29 11.16
C VAL A 228 32.63 -10.84 9.83
N ILE A 229 32.88 -10.16 8.71
CA ILE A 229 32.48 -10.62 7.38
C ILE A 229 33.22 -11.92 7.02
N ILE A 230 34.53 -12.00 7.22
CA ILE A 230 35.32 -13.22 6.97
C ILE A 230 34.82 -14.37 7.85
N LEU A 231 34.57 -14.13 9.14
CA LEU A 231 34.02 -15.15 10.05
C LEU A 231 32.65 -15.64 9.55
N PHE A 232 31.80 -14.75 9.08
CA PHE A 232 30.49 -15.08 8.52
C PHE A 232 30.61 -15.92 7.25
N PHE A 233 31.53 -15.60 6.35
CA PHE A 233 31.82 -16.41 5.16
C PHE A 233 32.39 -17.79 5.51
N VAL A 234 33.30 -17.88 6.50
CA VAL A 234 33.84 -19.16 6.99
C VAL A 234 32.73 -20.01 7.61
N LEU A 235 31.82 -19.41 8.37
CA LEU A 235 30.66 -20.09 8.93
C LEU A 235 29.71 -20.58 7.83
N ILE A 236 29.43 -19.77 6.81
CA ILE A 236 28.59 -20.15 5.68
C ILE A 236 29.21 -21.29 4.86
N ILE A 237 30.50 -21.20 4.54
CA ILE A 237 31.23 -22.21 3.76
C ILE A 237 31.37 -23.50 4.57
N GLY A 238 31.66 -23.39 5.87
CA GLY A 238 31.71 -24.51 6.82
C GLY A 238 30.35 -25.19 6.99
N TRP A 239 29.27 -24.41 7.06
CA TRP A 239 27.89 -24.91 7.13
C TRP A 239 27.53 -25.71 5.88
N GLY A 240 27.93 -25.24 4.69
CA GLY A 240 27.61 -25.89 3.41
C GLY A 240 28.16 -27.32 3.26
N LYS A 241 29.19 -27.70 4.02
CA LYS A 241 29.84 -29.03 3.91
C LYS A 241 29.25 -30.09 4.85
N ASN A 242 28.51 -29.74 5.91
CA ASN A 242 28.14 -30.70 6.98
C ASN A 242 26.63 -30.79 7.28
N LEU A 243 25.78 -30.31 6.37
CA LEU A 243 24.36 -30.11 6.61
C LEU A 243 23.54 -31.42 6.54
N ARG A 244 23.46 -32.16 7.65
CA ARG A 244 22.31 -33.03 7.97
C ARG A 244 21.28 -32.19 8.75
N PHE A 245 20.23 -31.75 8.05
CA PHE A 245 19.16 -30.86 8.52
C PHE A 245 18.46 -31.18 9.88
N PRO A 246 18.29 -32.44 10.36
CA PRO A 246 17.43 -32.67 11.52
C PRO A 246 17.99 -32.17 12.87
N LYS A 247 19.28 -31.90 13.02
CA LYS A 247 19.85 -31.35 14.28
C LYS A 247 19.68 -29.84 14.43
N LEU A 248 19.32 -29.13 13.35
CA LEU A 248 19.27 -27.66 13.31
C LEU A 248 18.04 -27.08 14.03
N MET A 249 16.88 -27.75 13.93
CA MET A 249 15.65 -27.31 14.60
C MET A 249 15.76 -27.30 16.13
N VAL A 250 16.66 -28.11 16.69
CA VAL A 250 16.89 -28.16 18.14
C VAL A 250 17.77 -27.01 18.63
N MET A 251 18.64 -26.45 17.78
CA MET A 251 19.58 -25.40 18.18
C MET A 251 19.01 -23.98 18.04
N VAL A 252 18.10 -23.75 17.08
CA VAL A 252 17.42 -22.45 16.88
C VAL A 252 16.46 -22.10 18.03
N ASN A 253 16.01 -23.09 18.80
CA ASN A 253 15.16 -22.85 19.98
C ASN A 253 15.95 -22.40 21.22
N ASN A 254 17.26 -22.16 21.12
CA ASN A 254 18.06 -21.66 22.24
C ASN A 254 17.99 -20.11 22.30
N PRO A 255 17.34 -19.54 23.34
CA PRO A 255 17.07 -18.11 23.44
C PRO A 255 18.33 -17.25 23.51
N ILE A 256 19.47 -17.81 23.97
CA ILE A 256 20.73 -17.08 24.11
C ILE A 256 21.34 -16.81 22.73
N ILE A 257 21.30 -17.81 21.83
CA ILE A 257 21.86 -17.69 20.48
C ILE A 257 20.99 -16.72 19.65
N THR A 258 19.67 -16.82 19.75
CA THR A 258 18.77 -15.87 19.09
C THR A 258 18.98 -14.45 19.62
N TRP A 259 19.19 -14.25 20.92
CA TRP A 259 19.39 -12.90 21.47
C TRP A 259 20.73 -12.27 21.07
N VAL A 260 21.82 -13.06 21.08
CA VAL A 260 23.18 -12.58 20.76
C VAL A 260 23.35 -12.28 19.26
N TYR A 261 22.75 -13.07 18.37
CA TYR A 261 22.97 -12.92 16.94
C TYR A 261 21.87 -12.13 16.22
N TRP A 262 20.61 -12.25 16.65
CA TRP A 262 19.49 -11.63 15.94
C TRP A 262 19.38 -10.12 16.19
N LYS A 263 19.61 -9.66 17.42
CA LYS A 263 19.50 -8.23 17.76
C LYS A 263 20.50 -7.33 17.02
N PRO A 264 21.81 -7.63 16.95
CA PRO A 264 22.73 -6.81 16.18
C PRO A 264 22.45 -6.89 14.67
N MET A 265 21.95 -8.03 14.17
CA MET A 265 21.57 -8.16 12.76
C MET A 265 20.35 -7.30 12.40
N VAL A 266 19.30 -7.29 13.24
CA VAL A 266 18.12 -6.43 13.04
C VAL A 266 18.48 -4.95 13.15
N PHE A 267 19.39 -4.59 14.06
CA PHE A 267 19.91 -3.23 14.20
C PHE A 267 20.74 -2.81 12.97
N LEU A 268 21.56 -3.71 12.41
CA LEU A 268 22.32 -3.48 11.18
C LEU A 268 21.43 -3.36 9.93
N VAL A 269 20.36 -4.15 9.84
CA VAL A 269 19.38 -4.02 8.74
C VAL A 269 18.63 -2.69 8.85
N TYR A 270 18.31 -2.24 10.06
CA TYR A 270 17.68 -0.94 10.29
C TYR A 270 18.60 0.23 9.89
N LEU A 271 19.91 0.12 10.13
CA LEU A 271 20.92 1.09 9.69
C LEU A 271 21.18 1.06 8.18
N ALA A 272 21.24 -0.13 7.57
CA ALA A 272 21.51 -0.30 6.14
C ALA A 272 20.35 0.15 5.25
N MET A 273 19.10 0.00 5.72
CA MET A 273 17.92 0.51 5.00
C MET A 273 17.80 2.05 5.07
N GLY A 274 18.54 2.72 5.94
CA GLY A 274 18.55 4.18 6.03
C GLY A 274 19.36 4.92 4.96
N ARG A 275 20.16 4.21 4.12
CA ARG A 275 21.17 4.85 3.25
C ARG A 275 21.17 4.46 1.76
N SER A 276 20.32 3.55 1.32
CA SER A 276 20.35 3.03 -0.07
C SER A 276 19.24 3.61 -0.94
N SER A 277 19.44 4.83 -1.44
CA SER A 277 18.69 5.35 -2.60
C SER A 277 19.62 6.04 -3.58
N LEU A 278 20.35 5.28 -4.40
CA LEU A 278 20.77 5.71 -5.74
C LEU A 278 21.40 4.52 -6.47
N VAL A 279 21.35 4.57 -7.81
CA VAL A 279 21.80 3.57 -8.78
C VAL A 279 20.71 2.57 -9.18
N MET A 280 19.88 2.98 -10.15
CA MET A 280 19.41 2.06 -11.19
C MET A 280 20.05 2.46 -12.51
N SER A 281 20.81 1.52 -13.06
CA SER A 281 21.43 1.57 -14.37
C SER A 281 20.40 1.37 -15.47
N ASN A 282 20.60 2.10 -16.58
CA ASN A 282 20.06 1.81 -17.89
C ASN A 282 20.40 0.38 -18.30
N GLU A 283 19.39 -0.43 -18.63
CA GLU A 283 19.54 -1.61 -19.47
C GLU A 283 18.88 -1.32 -20.82
N GLY A 284 19.65 -1.59 -21.89
CA GLY A 284 19.24 -1.48 -23.27
C GLY A 284 18.27 -2.59 -23.70
N PRO A 285 17.87 -2.58 -24.98
CA PRO A 285 16.81 -3.42 -25.47
C PRO A 285 17.35 -4.82 -25.80
N ASP A 286 17.09 -5.78 -24.92
CA ASP A 286 17.30 -7.20 -25.24
C ASP A 286 16.00 -7.78 -25.82
N GLU A 287 16.09 -8.13 -27.10
CA GLU A 287 15.21 -9.05 -27.82
C GLU A 287 15.21 -10.43 -27.10
N ASP A 288 14.08 -11.15 -27.17
CA ASP A 288 13.80 -12.52 -26.66
C ASP A 288 12.97 -12.67 -25.36
N HIS A 289 12.18 -11.66 -24.95
CA HIS A 289 11.28 -11.76 -23.80
C HIS A 289 9.86 -12.31 -24.08
N ASP A 290 9.54 -12.65 -25.33
CA ASP A 290 8.16 -12.92 -25.79
C ASP A 290 7.56 -14.25 -25.30
N GLY A 291 8.41 -15.23 -24.97
CA GLY A 291 7.95 -16.56 -24.55
C GLY A 291 7.24 -16.58 -23.19
N TRP A 292 7.66 -15.72 -22.26
CA TRP A 292 7.05 -15.63 -20.93
C TRP A 292 5.77 -14.80 -20.93
N SER A 293 5.72 -13.72 -21.71
CA SER A 293 4.51 -12.91 -21.87
C SER A 293 3.36 -13.75 -22.47
N ALA A 294 3.65 -14.55 -23.50
CA ALA A 294 2.67 -15.44 -24.10
C ALA A 294 2.15 -16.50 -23.12
N LYS A 295 3.04 -17.14 -22.33
CA LYS A 295 2.65 -18.10 -21.30
C LYS A 295 1.83 -17.47 -20.18
N MET A 296 2.19 -16.25 -19.75
CA MET A 296 1.45 -15.53 -18.72
C MET A 296 0.04 -15.17 -19.20
N LYS A 297 -0.09 -14.75 -20.47
CA LYS A 297 -1.39 -14.48 -21.10
C LYS A 297 -2.27 -15.73 -21.19
N GLN A 298 -1.67 -16.90 -21.46
CA GLN A 298 -2.38 -18.19 -21.45
C GLN A 298 -2.82 -18.62 -20.05
N ILE A 299 -2.02 -18.34 -19.01
CA ILE A 299 -2.41 -18.58 -17.62
C ILE A 299 -3.58 -17.67 -17.24
N ASP A 300 -3.52 -16.39 -17.57
CA ASP A 300 -4.60 -15.45 -17.24
C ASP A 300 -5.92 -15.80 -17.97
N SER A 301 -5.87 -16.28 -19.22
CA SER A 301 -7.08 -16.75 -19.92
C SER A 301 -7.66 -18.01 -19.27
N THR A 302 -6.81 -18.99 -18.90
CA THR A 302 -7.25 -20.23 -18.25
C THR A 302 -7.84 -19.96 -16.87
N VAL A 303 -7.24 -19.05 -16.10
CA VAL A 303 -7.77 -18.64 -14.79
C VAL A 303 -9.10 -17.93 -14.94
N SER A 304 -9.26 -17.07 -15.94
CA SER A 304 -10.51 -16.36 -16.20
C SER A 304 -11.66 -17.32 -16.55
N GLU A 305 -11.41 -18.30 -17.42
CA GLU A 305 -12.37 -19.35 -17.77
C GLU A 305 -12.77 -20.20 -16.54
N LEU A 306 -11.79 -20.53 -15.69
CA LEU A 306 -12.05 -21.30 -14.47
C LEU A 306 -12.91 -20.51 -13.48
N VAL A 307 -12.67 -19.20 -13.36
CA VAL A 307 -13.44 -18.30 -12.50
C VAL A 307 -14.86 -18.17 -13.03
N GLU A 308 -15.05 -17.93 -14.32
CA GLU A 308 -16.38 -17.83 -14.96
C GLU A 308 -17.20 -19.11 -14.74
N LYS A 309 -16.60 -20.28 -14.99
CA LYS A 309 -17.24 -21.57 -14.76
C LYS A 309 -17.59 -21.82 -13.28
N SER A 310 -16.80 -21.27 -12.36
CA SER A 310 -17.05 -21.35 -10.92
C SER A 310 -18.20 -20.43 -10.50
N GLU A 311 -18.27 -19.23 -11.06
CA GLU A 311 -19.36 -18.28 -10.84
C GLU A 311 -20.70 -18.86 -11.32
N ASP A 312 -20.74 -19.43 -12.53
CA ASP A 312 -21.93 -20.11 -13.07
C ASP A 312 -22.41 -21.27 -12.20
N LYS A 313 -21.47 -21.99 -11.57
CA LYS A 313 -21.81 -23.08 -10.67
C LYS A 313 -22.39 -22.56 -9.36
N LEU A 314 -21.83 -21.47 -8.82
CA LEU A 314 -22.34 -20.83 -7.61
C LEU A 314 -23.73 -20.21 -7.84
N VAL A 315 -23.95 -19.52 -8.96
CA VAL A 315 -25.27 -18.98 -9.32
C VAL A 315 -26.31 -20.09 -9.38
N ARG A 316 -26.00 -21.21 -10.04
CA ARG A 316 -26.91 -22.37 -10.07
C ARG A 316 -27.23 -22.95 -8.69
N ILE A 317 -26.25 -23.00 -7.79
CA ILE A 317 -26.46 -23.47 -6.41
C ILE A 317 -27.35 -22.48 -5.64
N ILE A 318 -27.11 -21.17 -5.77
CA ILE A 318 -27.90 -20.14 -5.10
C ILE A 318 -29.35 -20.17 -5.59
N THR A 319 -29.59 -20.18 -6.90
CA THR A 319 -30.94 -20.27 -7.47
C THR A 319 -31.65 -21.57 -7.07
N SER A 320 -30.92 -22.69 -7.00
CA SER A 320 -31.46 -23.95 -6.50
C SER A 320 -31.89 -23.85 -5.03
N LEU A 321 -31.09 -23.19 -4.19
CA LEU A 321 -31.42 -22.97 -2.77
C LEU A 321 -32.61 -22.02 -2.60
N GLU A 322 -32.66 -20.91 -3.34
CA GLU A 322 -33.80 -19.98 -3.32
C GLU A 322 -35.11 -20.68 -3.70
N ASN A 323 -35.10 -21.51 -4.75
CA ASN A 323 -36.27 -22.26 -5.17
C ASN A 323 -36.72 -23.27 -4.10
N ARG A 324 -35.76 -23.95 -3.45
CA ARG A 324 -36.07 -24.87 -2.32
C ARG A 324 -36.65 -24.13 -1.12
N LEU A 325 -36.21 -22.91 -0.87
CA LEU A 325 -36.68 -22.08 0.24
C LEU A 325 -38.12 -21.61 -0.03
N LYS A 326 -38.41 -21.15 -1.26
CA LYS A 326 -39.77 -20.80 -1.69
C LYS A 326 -40.74 -21.99 -1.61
N GLU A 327 -40.30 -23.18 -2.04
CA GLU A 327 -41.13 -24.39 -1.96
C GLU A 327 -41.40 -24.77 -0.49
N SER A 328 -40.39 -24.67 0.37
CA SER A 328 -40.54 -24.90 1.81
C SER A 328 -41.48 -23.89 2.49
N GLU A 329 -41.47 -22.62 2.07
CA GLU A 329 -42.39 -21.59 2.58
C GLU A 329 -43.84 -21.87 2.13
N LYS A 330 -44.01 -22.27 0.87
CA LYS A 330 -45.32 -22.67 0.34
C LYS A 330 -45.88 -23.88 1.08
N GLN A 331 -45.06 -24.91 1.31
CA GLN A 331 -45.47 -26.10 2.07
C GLN A 331 -45.89 -25.74 3.50
N ARG A 332 -45.14 -24.86 4.18
CA ARG A 332 -45.51 -24.36 5.52
C ARG A 332 -46.83 -23.58 5.51
N ALA A 333 -47.10 -22.81 4.47
CA ALA A 333 -48.36 -22.09 4.33
C ALA A 333 -49.55 -23.04 4.14
N GLU A 334 -49.40 -24.09 3.32
CA GLU A 334 -50.42 -25.12 3.12
C GLU A 334 -50.67 -25.94 4.40
N GLU A 335 -49.61 -26.32 5.13
CA GLU A 335 -49.71 -26.98 6.44
C GLU A 335 -50.44 -26.10 7.46
N MET A 336 -50.15 -24.80 7.49
CA MET A 336 -50.85 -23.84 8.35
C MET A 336 -52.33 -23.72 7.99
N GLU A 337 -52.69 -23.74 6.70
CA GLU A 337 -54.08 -23.69 6.24
C GLU A 337 -54.84 -24.97 6.59
N MET A 338 -54.21 -26.14 6.42
CA MET A 338 -54.78 -27.42 6.85
C MET A 338 -54.98 -27.46 8.37
N PHE A 339 -54.02 -26.96 9.14
CA PHE A 339 -54.13 -26.86 10.59
C PHE A 339 -55.29 -25.94 11.00
N LYS A 340 -55.45 -24.77 10.36
CA LYS A 340 -56.61 -23.88 10.59
C LYS A 340 -57.95 -24.58 10.31
N LYS A 341 -58.05 -25.34 9.21
CA LYS A 341 -59.27 -26.12 8.88
C LYS A 341 -59.55 -27.22 9.91
N TYR A 342 -58.51 -27.89 10.40
CA TYR A 342 -58.62 -28.92 11.44
C TYR A 342 -59.06 -28.34 12.79
N VAL A 343 -58.49 -27.21 13.20
CA VAL A 343 -58.91 -26.51 14.44
C VAL A 343 -60.36 -26.05 14.33
N ALA A 344 -60.76 -25.48 13.18
CA ALA A 344 -62.13 -25.04 12.94
C ALA A 344 -63.18 -26.18 12.90
N SER A 345 -62.77 -27.44 12.70
CA SER A 345 -63.67 -28.59 12.74
C SER A 345 -63.82 -29.22 14.12
N GLN A 346 -62.82 -29.06 15.00
CA GLN A 346 -62.84 -29.55 16.38
C GLN A 346 -63.67 -28.66 17.31
N ASP A 347 -63.67 -27.35 17.11
CA ASP A 347 -64.44 -26.42 17.94
C ASP A 347 -65.17 -25.37 17.07
N PRO A 348 -66.48 -25.56 16.79
CA PRO A 348 -67.24 -24.63 15.97
C PRO A 348 -67.43 -23.25 16.61
N HIS A 349 -67.21 -23.10 17.93
CA HIS A 349 -67.26 -21.82 18.62
C HIS A 349 -65.99 -20.97 18.44
N PHE A 350 -64.93 -21.53 17.84
CA PHE A 350 -63.70 -20.79 17.58
C PHE A 350 -63.79 -19.83 16.38
N LYS A 351 -64.91 -19.82 15.62
CA LYS A 351 -65.09 -18.94 14.45
C LYS A 351 -65.31 -17.46 14.78
N ASP A 352 -65.61 -17.12 16.03
CA ASP A 352 -65.93 -15.76 16.47
C ASP A 352 -64.76 -15.02 17.15
N TYR A 353 -63.57 -15.63 17.19
CA TYR A 353 -62.30 -15.04 17.65
C TYR A 353 -61.28 -15.00 16.51
#